data_AF-A0A964ZSG0-F1
#
_entry.id   AF-A0A964ZSG0-F1
#
_cell.length_a   1.000
_cell.length_b   1.000
_cell.length_c   1.000
_cell.angle_alpha   90.00
_cell.angle_beta   90.00
_cell.angle_gamma   90.00
#
_symmetry.space_group_name_H-M   'P 1'
#
loop_
_entity.id
_entity.type
_entity.pdbx_description
1 polymer ?
#
loop_
_entity_poly.entity_id
_entity_poly.type
_entity_poly.pdbx_seq_one_letter_code
_entity_poly.pdbx_strand_id
1 'polypeptide(L)' 'MGILDPLYWIVSGVMVSIHTALSPVFGGASGVTWTLSIMGLVVLIRIILIPLFVKQIKSQRALTALAPE' A
#
# COMPACT_ATOMS: atom_id res chain seq x y z
N MET A 1 -15.39 -16.91 -5.25
CA MET A 1 -14.49 -15.97 -4.58
C MET A 1 -13.05 -16.36 -4.86
N GLY A 2 -12.28 -15.49 -5.49
CA GLY A 2 -10.86 -15.71 -5.75
C GLY A 2 -10.02 -15.51 -4.50
N ILE A 3 -8.83 -16.10 -4.47
CA ILE A 3 -7.87 -15.92 -3.35
C ILE A 3 -7.47 -14.46 -3.13
N LEU A 4 -7.62 -13.62 -4.16
CA LEU A 4 -7.30 -12.20 -4.13
C LEU A 4 -8.49 -11.32 -3.71
N ASP A 5 -9.71 -11.86 -3.59
CA ASP A 5 -10.90 -11.07 -3.25
C ASP A 5 -10.76 -10.30 -1.93
N PRO A 6 -10.17 -10.85 -0.86
CA PRO A 6 -9.94 -10.09 0.37
C PRO A 6 -9.01 -8.89 0.16
N LEU A 7 -7.98 -9.05 -0.68
CA LEU A 7 -7.06 -7.96 -1.02
C LEU A 7 -7.76 -6.86 -1.79
N TYR A 8 -8.57 -7.22 -2.80
CA TYR A 8 -9.35 -6.25 -3.57
C TYR A 8 -10.32 -5.47 -2.69
N TRP A 9 -11.00 -6.15 -1.75
CA TRP A 9 -11.93 -5.50 -0.85
C TRP A 9 -11.24 -4.47 0.05
N ILE A 10 -10.07 -4.82 0.61
CA ILE A 10 -9.27 -3.90 1.45
C ILE A 10 -8.78 -2.72 0.64
N VAL A 11 -8.15 -2.96 -0.52
CA VAL A 11 -7.57 -1.90 -1.35
C VAL A 11 -8.67 -0.95 -1.86
N SER A 12 -9.78 -1.51 -2.34
CA SER A 12 -10.93 -0.72 -2.78
C SER A 12 -11.53 0.08 -1.63
N GLY A 13 -11.68 -0.52 -0.44
CA GLY A 13 -12.19 0.17 0.74
C GLY A 13 -11.34 1.37 1.16
N VAL A 14 -10.01 1.22 1.16
CA VAL A 14 -9.08 2.33 1.44
C VAL A 14 -9.14 3.39 0.34
N MET A 15 -9.16 2.98 -0.91
CA MET A 15 -9.21 3.91 -2.05
C MET A 15 -10.49 4.77 -2.00
N VAL A 16 -11.65 4.15 -1.80
CA VAL A 16 -12.95 4.84 -1.73
C VAL A 16 -13.02 5.75 -0.51
N SER A 17 -12.53 5.32 0.65
CA SER A 17 -12.55 6.16 1.86
C SER A 17 -11.73 7.44 1.70
N ILE A 18 -10.53 7.37 1.10
CA ILE A 18 -9.72 8.55 0.79
C ILE A 18 -10.42 9.43 -0.25
N HIS A 19 -10.93 8.82 -1.33
CA HIS A 19 -11.61 9.55 -2.40
C HIS A 19 -12.86 10.28 -1.90
N THR A 20 -13.69 9.64 -1.08
CA THR A 20 -14.88 10.24 -0.47
C THR A 20 -14.50 11.36 0.50
N ALA A 21 -13.39 11.24 1.23
CA ALA A 21 -12.90 12.32 2.10
C ALA A 21 -12.42 13.56 1.31
N LEU A 22 -11.82 13.36 0.13
CA LEU A 22 -11.32 14.44 -0.74
C LEU A 22 -12.37 15.04 -1.67
N SER A 23 -13.41 14.27 -2.01
CA SER A 23 -14.46 14.66 -2.95
C SER A 23 -15.16 15.99 -2.64
N PRO A 24 -15.45 16.36 -1.37
CA PRO A 24 -16.08 17.65 -1.04
C PRO A 24 -15.20 18.86 -1.38
N VAL A 25 -13.88 18.69 -1.38
CA VAL A 25 -12.92 19.78 -1.59
C VAL A 25 -12.56 19.94 -3.07
N PHE A 26 -12.33 18.81 -3.75
CA PHE A 26 -11.78 18.80 -5.12
C PHE A 26 -12.78 18.36 -6.19
N GLY A 27 -13.97 17.88 -5.80
CA GLY A 27 -15.00 17.34 -6.67
C GLY A 27 -14.85 15.83 -6.90
N GLY A 28 -15.96 15.09 -6.86
CA GLY A 28 -15.94 13.62 -6.98
C GLY A 28 -15.55 13.07 -8.37
N ALA A 29 -15.69 13.86 -9.43
CA ALA A 29 -15.25 13.50 -10.77
C ALA A 29 -13.88 14.08 -11.14
N SER A 30 -13.25 14.82 -10.22
CA SER A 30 -11.98 15.50 -10.49
C SER A 30 -10.81 14.53 -10.53
N GLY A 31 -9.97 14.67 -11.56
CA GLY A 31 -8.71 13.92 -11.67
C GLY A 31 -7.75 14.18 -10.51
N VAL A 32 -7.85 15.34 -9.84
CA VAL A 32 -7.07 15.65 -8.63
C VAL A 32 -7.47 14.74 -7.47
N THR A 33 -8.77 14.54 -7.24
CA THR A 33 -9.30 13.66 -6.19
C THR A 33 -8.80 12.23 -6.39
N TRP A 34 -8.85 11.72 -7.62
CA TRP A 34 -8.32 10.41 -7.98
C TRP A 34 -6.80 10.31 -7.74
N THR A 35 -6.04 11.30 -8.22
CA THR A 35 -4.57 11.31 -8.10
C THR A 35 -4.12 11.33 -6.64
N LEU A 36 -4.71 12.20 -5.81
CA LEU A 36 -4.44 12.29 -4.37
C LEU A 36 -4.81 10.99 -3.65
N SER A 37 -5.92 10.35 -4.04
CA SER A 37 -6.35 9.07 -3.45
C SER A 37 -5.36 7.94 -3.75
N ILE A 38 -4.88 7.84 -5.00
CA ILE A 38 -3.85 6.86 -5.39
C ILE A 38 -2.55 7.13 -4.63
N MET A 39 -2.09 8.38 -4.57
CA MET A 39 -0.87 8.72 -3.83
C MET A 39 -0.99 8.37 -2.34
N GLY A 40 -2.14 8.67 -1.71
CA GLY A 40 -2.41 8.30 -0.32
C GLY A 40 -2.34 6.78 -0.10
N LEU A 41 -2.96 6.00 -0.99
CA LEU A 41 -2.88 4.54 -0.95
C LEU A 41 -1.44 4.03 -1.09
N VAL A 42 -0.66 4.56 -2.04
CA VAL A 42 0.74 4.17 -2.25
C VAL A 42 1.58 4.44 -1.01
N VAL A 43 1.45 5.63 -0.41
CA VAL A 43 2.17 6.00 0.82
C VAL A 43 1.77 5.10 1.97
N LEU A 44 0.48 4.82 2.16
CA LEU A 44 -0.02 3.92 3.20
C LEU A 44 0.60 2.52 3.09
N ILE A 45 0.55 1.93 1.89
CA ILE A 45 1.11 0.59 1.65
C ILE A 45 2.63 0.60 1.91
N ARG A 46 3.35 1.64 1.49
CA ARG A 46 4.79 1.76 1.77
C ARG A 46 5.08 1.77 3.26
N ILE A 47 4.34 2.54 4.06
CA ILE A 47 4.51 2.59 5.51
C ILE A 47 4.30 1.21 6.15
N ILE A 48 3.24 0.50 5.75
CA ILE A 48 2.94 -0.85 6.25
C ILE A 48 4.05 -1.86 5.90
N LEU A 49 4.64 -1.74 4.71
CA LEU A 49 5.65 -2.68 4.23
C LEU A 49 7.07 -2.40 4.75
N ILE A 50 7.41 -1.19 5.21
CA ILE A 50 8.73 -0.88 5.78
C ILE A 50 9.20 -1.89 6.84
N PRO A 51 8.43 -2.21 7.91
CA PRO A 51 8.88 -3.19 8.91
C PRO A 51 9.07 -4.59 8.33
N LEU A 52 8.26 -4.98 7.34
CA LEU A 52 8.43 -6.23 6.61
C LEU A 52 9.75 -6.24 5.85
N PHE A 53 10.06 -5.17 5.12
CA PHE A 53 11.33 -5.03 4.40
C PHE A 53 12.54 -5.06 5.34
N VAL A 54 12.46 -4.44 6.52
CA VAL A 54 13.52 -4.52 7.55
C VAL A 54 13.76 -5.96 8.00
N LYS A 55 12.68 -6.72 8.25
CA LYS A 55 12.77 -8.14 8.60
C LYS A 55 13.37 -8.96 7.45
N GLN A 56 12.98 -8.68 6.21
CA GLN A 56 13.53 -9.35 5.02
C GLN A 56 15.04 -9.08 4.87
N ILE A 57 15.52 -7.85 5.11
CA ILE A 57 16.95 -7.50 5.05
C ILE A 57 17.74 -8.29 6.10
N LYS A 58 17.23 -8.39 7.33
CA LYS A 58 17.89 -9.17 8.39
C LYS A 58 18.00 -10.65 8.02
N SER A 59 16.93 -11.23 7.47
CA SER A 59 16.93 -12.63 7.01
C SER A 59 17.95 -12.86 5.90
N GLN A 60 18.05 -11.94 4.93
CA GLN A 60 19.03 -12.04 3.85
C GLN A 60 20.47 -11.97 4.39
N ARG A 61 20.75 -11.06 5.33
CA ARG A 61 22.08 -10.95 5.97
C ARG A 61 22.48 -12.22 6.73
N ALA A 62 21.55 -12.87 7.42
CA ALA A 62 21.82 -14.11 8.14
C ALA A 62 22.20 -15.26 7.18
N LEU A 63 21.56 -15.33 6.01
CA LEU A 63 21.90 -16.32 4.98
C LEU A 63 23.30 -16.06 4.39
N THR A 64 23.67 -14.80 4.15
CA THR A 64 25.02 -14.45 3.67
C THR A 64 26.11 -14.79 4.69
N ALA A 65 25.86 -14.61 5.99
CA ALA A 65 26.82 -14.98 7.03
C ALA A 65 27.05 -16.50 7.15
N LEU A 66 26.14 -17.31 6.62
CA LEU A 66 26.24 -18.78 6.58
C LEU A 66 26.77 -19.29 5.24
N ALA A 67 26.98 -18.41 4.26
CA ALA A 67 27.55 -18.81 2.98
C ALA A 67 29.03 -19.18 3.19
N PRO A 68 29.49 -20.37 2.74
CA PRO A 68 30.90 -20.69 2.74
C PRO A 68 31.65 -19.73 1.81
N GLU A 69 32.87 -19.39 2.19
CA GLU A 69 33.82 -18.66 1.33
C GLU A 69 34.28 -19.48 0.12
#